data_AF-A7NHD3-F1
#
_entry.id   AF-A7NHD3-F1
#
_cell.length_a   1.000
_cell.length_b   1.000
_cell.length_c   1.000
_cell.angle_alpha   90.00
_cell.angle_beta   90.00
_cell.angle_gamma   90.00
#
_symmetry.space_group_name_H-M   'P 1'
#
loop_
_entity.id
_entity.type
_entity.pdbx_description
1 polymer ?
#
loop_
_entity_poly.entity_id
_entity_poly.type
_entity_poly.pdbx_seq_one_letter_code
_entity_poly.pdbx_strand_id
1 'polypeptide(L)'
;MRPGGTQAGFVLARWQPWTVIVAGAVLIAVIHHAYATAYTSPDLQVWWMAARLWLEGIDPYGPIGDHMLGTGSGFAYPFPAVLLCLPLTPLPLAWASTVWALMSLAVVGALPFALRDHPVPWMPTVMLAYFPLWASLEEGQWGTMLLMWTALSLYWLRTERWLPSGVVASLALLKPNVGIALLAGIVAYALCVHAPRRWWNGLGIGLLIFWAGTQALAPGWPIAWLEQLRAYDAEDQNRIDAVSMTGALAGMMVMICTFIAWRRRNVRLVLAGIVTVVLLLLPTRSFYNHVVLLLPIALLPPRVAAPVALLSWGVLALPTLSTDIVFTRAFALYLPLSIGLAATIWQTHEQEAGPLCAS
;
A
#
# COMPACT_ATOMS: atom_id res chain seq x y z
N MET A 1 7.08 -34.65 26.68
CA MET A 1 7.99 -34.82 25.53
C MET A 1 7.72 -33.70 24.55
N ARG A 2 8.67 -32.79 24.31
CA ARG A 2 8.53 -31.76 23.28
C ARG A 2 8.65 -32.44 21.90
N PRO A 3 7.76 -32.17 20.94
CA PRO A 3 7.91 -32.69 19.59
C PRO A 3 9.29 -32.29 19.07
N GLY A 4 10.09 -33.27 18.63
CA GLY A 4 11.39 -33.02 18.04
C GLY A 4 11.22 -32.09 16.84
N GLY A 5 11.63 -30.84 16.97
CA GLY A 5 11.68 -29.90 15.86
C GLY A 5 12.56 -30.50 14.77
N THR A 6 11.98 -30.72 13.59
CA THR A 6 12.68 -31.26 12.43
C THR A 6 13.89 -30.37 12.11
N GLN A 7 15.09 -30.95 12.04
CA GLN A 7 16.35 -30.23 11.78
C GLN A 7 16.30 -29.29 10.57
N ALA A 8 15.43 -29.58 9.59
CA ALA A 8 15.17 -28.76 8.42
C ALA A 8 14.69 -27.32 8.76
N GLY A 9 13.91 -27.15 9.83
CA GLY A 9 13.43 -25.83 10.25
C GLY A 9 14.55 -24.92 10.77
N PHE A 10 15.61 -25.50 11.35
CA PHE A 10 16.72 -24.75 11.92
C PHE A 10 17.66 -24.21 10.84
N VAL A 11 17.87 -24.97 9.76
CA VAL A 11 18.71 -24.55 8.63
C VAL A 11 18.08 -23.39 7.89
N LEU A 12 16.78 -23.46 7.58
CA LEU A 12 16.05 -22.38 6.89
C LEU A 12 16.02 -21.07 7.70
N ALA A 13 15.89 -21.14 9.03
CA ALA A 13 15.90 -19.96 9.89
C ALA A 13 17.23 -19.19 9.86
N ARG A 14 18.36 -19.86 9.58
CA ARG A 14 19.70 -19.24 9.60
C ARG A 14 20.03 -18.43 8.33
N TRP A 15 19.49 -18.82 7.18
CA TRP A 15 19.78 -18.17 5.90
C TRP A 15 18.83 -17.00 5.58
N GLN A 16 17.68 -16.93 6.25
CA GLN A 16 16.66 -15.88 6.08
C GLN A 16 17.17 -14.44 6.13
N PRO A 17 17.92 -14.00 7.17
CA PRO A 17 18.39 -12.62 7.21
C PRO A 17 19.31 -12.30 6.02
N TRP A 18 20.13 -13.27 5.59
CA TRP A 18 21.02 -13.10 4.45
C TRP A 18 20.27 -12.97 3.12
N THR A 19 19.24 -13.78 2.88
CA THR A 19 18.41 -13.65 1.67
C THR A 19 17.74 -12.29 1.60
N VAL A 20 17.20 -11.80 2.72
CA VAL A 20 16.58 -10.47 2.82
C VAL A 20 17.60 -9.36 2.55
N ILE A 21 18.77 -9.44 3.19
CA ILE A 21 19.85 -8.45 3.03
C ILE A 21 20.34 -8.42 1.58
N VAL A 22 20.62 -9.58 0.98
CA VAL A 22 21.14 -9.67 -0.39
C VAL A 22 20.11 -9.18 -1.40
N ALA A 23 18.86 -9.64 -1.31
CA ALA A 23 17.79 -9.18 -2.22
C ALA A 23 17.54 -7.68 -2.10
N GLY A 24 17.52 -7.15 -0.86
CA GLY A 24 17.40 -5.72 -0.62
C GLY A 24 18.57 -4.92 -1.18
N ALA A 25 19.81 -5.36 -0.96
CA ALA A 25 21.01 -4.69 -1.46
C ALA A 25 21.07 -4.69 -3.00
N VAL A 26 20.75 -5.82 -3.64
CA VAL A 26 20.69 -5.92 -5.11
C VAL A 26 19.63 -4.97 -5.67
N LEU A 27 18.44 -4.93 -5.06
CA LEU A 27 17.39 -4.01 -5.49
C LEU A 27 17.81 -2.55 -5.36
N ILE A 28 18.37 -2.17 -4.21
CA ILE A 28 18.85 -0.81 -3.98
C ILE A 28 19.91 -0.45 -5.03
N ALA A 29 20.82 -1.36 -5.35
CA ALA A 29 21.83 -1.14 -6.37
C ALA A 29 21.20 -0.96 -7.77
N VAL A 30 20.20 -1.76 -8.12
CA VAL A 30 19.46 -1.65 -9.40
C VAL A 30 18.70 -0.33 -9.49
N ILE A 31 17.97 0.06 -8.45
CA ILE A 31 17.24 1.33 -8.40
C ILE A 31 18.21 2.50 -8.46
N HIS A 32 19.27 2.48 -7.64
CA HIS A 32 20.29 3.52 -7.65
C HIS A 32 20.92 3.67 -9.03
N HIS A 33 21.27 2.56 -9.68
CA HIS A 33 21.82 2.56 -11.02
C HIS A 33 20.80 3.13 -12.02
N ALA A 34 19.55 2.64 -12.02
CA ALA A 34 18.50 3.11 -12.92
C ALA A 34 18.30 4.62 -12.81
N TYR A 35 18.20 5.18 -11.60
CA TYR A 35 18.06 6.63 -11.40
C TYR A 35 19.35 7.43 -11.68
N ALA A 36 20.51 6.77 -11.69
CA ALA A 36 21.78 7.41 -12.04
C ALA A 36 22.06 7.39 -13.56
N THR A 37 21.51 6.43 -14.31
CA THR A 37 21.90 6.17 -15.71
C THR A 37 20.75 6.14 -16.71
N ALA A 38 19.51 5.87 -16.30
CA ALA A 38 18.35 5.73 -17.16
C ALA A 38 17.31 6.83 -16.88
N TYR A 39 16.94 7.59 -17.91
CA TYR A 39 15.78 8.48 -17.91
C TYR A 39 14.51 7.63 -18.10
N THR A 40 14.05 6.98 -17.04
CA THR A 40 12.62 6.75 -16.88
C THR A 40 12.08 7.95 -16.08
N SER A 41 10.81 8.32 -16.21
CA SER A 41 10.20 9.39 -15.40
C SER A 41 9.39 8.78 -14.26
N PRO A 42 10.02 8.14 -13.25
CA PRO A 42 9.30 7.54 -12.15
C PRO A 42 8.65 8.61 -11.28
N ASP A 43 7.59 8.22 -10.60
CA ASP A 43 6.76 9.10 -9.78
C ASP A 43 7.56 9.88 -8.73
N LEU A 44 8.57 9.26 -8.10
CA LEU A 44 9.43 9.94 -7.13
C LEU A 44 10.19 11.12 -7.74
N GLN A 45 10.65 11.02 -8.99
CA GLN A 45 11.33 12.11 -9.67
C GLN A 45 10.39 13.30 -9.83
N VAL A 46 9.13 13.05 -10.19
CA VAL A 46 8.11 14.09 -10.35
C VAL A 46 7.89 14.82 -9.02
N TRP A 47 7.77 14.11 -7.90
CA TRP A 47 7.59 14.75 -6.59
C TRP A 47 8.83 15.47 -6.08
N TRP A 48 10.02 14.88 -6.28
CA TRP A 48 11.28 15.50 -5.92
C TRP A 48 11.51 16.80 -6.71
N MET A 49 11.21 16.78 -8.02
CA MET A 49 11.32 17.96 -8.88
C MET A 49 10.29 19.02 -8.49
N ALA A 50 9.02 18.64 -8.31
CA ALA A 50 7.97 19.57 -7.89
C ALA A 50 8.30 20.26 -6.56
N ALA A 51 8.91 19.54 -5.63
CA ALA A 51 9.37 20.11 -4.37
C ALA A 51 10.54 21.11 -4.54
N ARG A 52 11.46 20.87 -5.47
CA ARG A 52 12.52 21.84 -5.79
C ARG A 52 11.98 23.07 -6.51
N LEU A 53 11.10 22.88 -7.49
CA LEU A 53 10.43 23.99 -8.19
C LEU A 53 9.69 24.89 -7.21
N TRP A 54 8.95 24.31 -6.26
CA TRP A 54 8.25 25.09 -5.25
C TRP A 54 9.21 25.88 -4.33
N LEU A 55 10.35 25.29 -3.95
CA LEU A 55 11.40 26.01 -3.19
C LEU A 55 12.02 27.17 -3.99
N GLU A 56 12.04 27.07 -5.31
CA GLU A 56 12.48 28.13 -6.23
C GLU A 56 11.40 29.18 -6.51
N GLY A 57 10.22 29.05 -5.89
CA GLY A 57 9.07 29.94 -6.09
C GLY A 57 8.30 29.68 -7.40
N ILE A 58 8.55 28.54 -8.05
CA ILE A 58 7.86 28.10 -9.25
C ILE A 58 6.68 27.21 -8.84
N ASP A 59 5.47 27.56 -9.27
CA ASP A 59 4.28 26.76 -9.02
C ASP A 59 4.34 25.44 -9.82
N PRO A 60 4.37 24.26 -9.16
CA PRO A 60 4.43 22.97 -9.85
C PRO A 60 3.15 22.66 -10.65
N TYR A 61 2.04 23.35 -10.42
CA TYR A 61 0.81 23.21 -11.21
C TYR A 61 0.71 24.19 -12.37
N GLY A 62 1.56 25.22 -12.39
CA GLY A 62 1.57 26.25 -13.43
C GLY A 62 2.24 25.77 -14.72
N PRO A 63 2.10 26.52 -15.82
CA PRO A 63 2.64 26.14 -17.13
C PRO A 63 4.16 25.92 -17.14
N ILE A 64 4.90 26.73 -16.36
CA ILE A 64 6.35 26.59 -16.23
C ILE A 64 6.69 25.30 -15.47
N GLY A 65 5.97 25.03 -14.38
CA GLY A 65 6.16 23.83 -13.58
C GLY A 65 5.90 22.57 -14.40
N ASP A 66 4.78 22.51 -15.11
CA ASP A 66 4.44 21.42 -16.02
C ASP A 66 5.52 21.17 -17.08
N HIS A 67 5.96 22.23 -17.77
CA HIS A 67 7.05 22.14 -18.74
C HIS A 67 8.35 21.57 -18.14
N MET A 68 8.71 22.00 -16.92
CA MET A 68 9.92 21.54 -16.24
C MET A 68 9.81 20.13 -15.66
N LEU A 69 8.60 19.69 -15.30
CA LEU A 69 8.34 18.31 -14.86
C LEU A 69 8.46 17.32 -16.03
N GLY A 70 8.16 17.75 -17.26
CA GLY A 70 8.34 16.94 -18.46
C GLY A 70 7.44 15.71 -18.54
N THR A 71 6.33 15.71 -17.78
CA THR A 71 5.36 14.60 -17.74
C THR A 71 4.28 14.72 -18.83
N GLY A 72 4.19 15.86 -19.51
CA GLY A 72 3.14 16.17 -20.50
C GLY A 72 1.77 16.48 -19.90
N SER A 73 1.51 15.98 -18.69
CA SER A 73 0.24 16.01 -17.97
C SER A 73 0.33 16.73 -16.61
N GLY A 74 1.41 17.48 -16.39
CA GLY A 74 1.66 18.23 -15.16
C GLY A 74 1.81 17.38 -13.90
N PHE A 75 1.55 18.03 -12.76
CA PHE A 75 1.65 17.44 -11.43
C PHE A 75 0.29 16.87 -10.98
N ALA A 76 0.05 15.59 -11.26
CA ALA A 76 -1.22 14.90 -10.95
C ALA A 76 -1.42 14.52 -9.46
N TYR A 77 -0.63 15.09 -8.56
CA TYR A 77 -0.64 14.77 -7.12
C TYR A 77 -1.12 15.96 -6.28
N PRO A 78 -1.71 15.73 -5.11
CA PRO A 78 -2.10 16.83 -4.22
C PRO A 78 -0.86 17.51 -3.63
N PHE A 79 -0.94 18.83 -3.40
CA PHE A 79 0.21 19.64 -2.97
C PHE A 79 0.89 19.15 -1.69
N PRO A 80 0.19 18.60 -0.69
CA PRO A 80 0.85 17.92 0.44
C PRO A 80 1.94 16.91 0.08
N ALA A 81 1.89 16.26 -1.10
CA ALA A 81 2.95 15.36 -1.57
C ALA A 81 4.28 16.12 -1.80
N VAL A 82 4.22 17.36 -2.29
CA VAL A 82 5.38 18.25 -2.42
C VAL A 82 6.04 18.47 -1.06
N LEU A 83 5.24 18.79 -0.05
CA LEU A 83 5.74 19.09 1.30
C LEU A 83 6.46 17.90 1.95
N LEU A 84 5.97 16.69 1.71
CA LEU A 84 6.61 15.47 2.25
C LEU A 84 7.88 15.09 1.51
N CYS A 85 8.05 15.54 0.26
CA CYS A 85 9.28 15.35 -0.51
C CYS A 85 10.33 16.43 -0.22
N LEU A 86 9.99 17.54 0.45
CA LEU A 86 10.93 18.60 0.80
C LEU A 86 12.22 18.10 1.50
N PRO A 87 12.17 17.17 2.49
CA PRO A 87 13.39 16.67 3.12
C PRO A 87 14.35 15.94 2.18
N LEU A 88 13.88 15.50 1.01
CA LEU A 88 14.69 14.79 0.01
C LEU A 88 15.28 15.72 -1.06
N THR A 89 14.78 16.97 -1.17
CA THR A 89 15.24 17.95 -2.18
C THR A 89 16.72 18.35 -2.10
N PRO A 90 17.39 18.34 -0.93
CA PRO A 90 18.83 18.63 -0.87
C PRO A 90 19.69 17.50 -1.44
N LEU A 91 19.14 16.29 -1.57
CA LEU A 91 19.87 15.13 -2.06
C LEU A 91 19.81 15.06 -3.59
N PRO A 92 20.88 14.61 -4.26
CA PRO A 92 20.78 14.20 -5.65
C PRO A 92 19.71 13.10 -5.82
N LEU A 93 19.02 13.09 -6.94
CA LEU A 93 17.87 12.19 -7.17
C LEU A 93 18.18 10.71 -6.88
N ALA A 94 19.35 10.21 -7.27
CA ALA A 94 19.79 8.83 -6.99
C ALA A 94 19.92 8.52 -5.48
N TRP A 95 20.29 9.51 -4.68
CA TRP A 95 20.34 9.37 -3.22
C TRP A 95 18.94 9.48 -2.61
N ALA A 96 18.11 10.40 -3.11
CA ALA A 96 16.70 10.50 -2.70
C ALA A 96 15.94 9.19 -2.97
N SER A 97 16.14 8.56 -4.13
CA SER A 97 15.53 7.27 -4.47
C SER A 97 16.04 6.12 -3.62
N THR A 98 17.33 6.11 -3.29
CA THR A 98 17.92 5.14 -2.37
C THR A 98 17.29 5.26 -0.97
N VAL A 99 17.17 6.48 -0.45
CA VAL A 99 16.51 6.75 0.84
C VAL A 99 15.05 6.31 0.80
N TRP A 100 14.32 6.64 -0.28
CA TRP A 100 12.93 6.25 -0.45
C TRP A 100 12.73 4.73 -0.49
N ALA A 101 13.59 4.02 -1.22
CA ALA A 101 13.56 2.56 -1.31
C ALA A 101 13.87 1.91 0.05
N LEU A 102 14.87 2.43 0.77
CA LEU A 102 15.20 1.97 2.13
C LEU A 102 14.05 2.17 3.10
N MET A 103 13.42 3.35 3.09
CA MET A 103 12.23 3.63 3.90
C MET A 103 11.10 2.65 3.55
N SER A 104 10.85 2.43 2.26
CA SER A 104 9.82 1.51 1.78
C SER A 104 10.07 0.07 2.23
N LEU A 105 11.30 -0.43 2.12
CA LEU A 105 11.68 -1.77 2.59
C LEU A 105 11.59 -1.90 4.11
N ALA A 106 11.97 -0.85 4.85
CA ALA A 106 11.84 -0.82 6.31
C ALA A 106 10.37 -0.94 6.74
N VAL A 107 9.46 -0.26 6.04
CA VAL A 107 8.01 -0.36 6.29
C VAL A 107 7.52 -1.78 6.05
N VAL A 108 7.91 -2.40 4.94
CA VAL A 108 7.54 -3.79 4.63
C VAL A 108 8.07 -4.75 5.70
N GLY A 109 9.32 -4.57 6.12
CA GLY A 109 9.92 -5.37 7.19
C GLY A 109 9.19 -5.22 8.53
N ALA A 110 8.73 -4.01 8.86
CA ALA A 110 8.03 -3.71 10.12
C ALA A 110 6.55 -4.12 10.13
N LEU A 111 5.90 -4.20 8.96
CA LEU A 111 4.45 -4.38 8.83
C LEU A 111 3.91 -5.64 9.57
N PRO A 112 4.53 -6.83 9.49
CA PRO A 112 4.05 -8.01 10.22
C PRO A 112 4.08 -7.82 11.73
N PHE A 113 5.09 -7.12 12.25
CA PHE A 113 5.29 -6.85 13.67
C PHE A 113 4.33 -5.79 14.19
N ALA A 114 3.94 -4.82 13.35
CA ALA A 114 2.94 -3.82 13.71
C ALA A 114 1.51 -4.41 13.78
N LEU A 115 1.22 -5.40 12.94
CA LEU A 115 -0.15 -5.88 12.76
C LEU A 115 -0.49 -7.12 13.59
N ARG A 116 0.50 -7.94 13.97
CA ARG A 116 0.32 -9.20 14.72
C ARG A 116 0.90 -9.13 16.11
N ASP A 117 0.25 -9.80 17.06
CA ASP A 117 0.78 -9.95 18.42
C ASP A 117 1.92 -10.98 18.47
N HIS A 118 1.83 -11.99 17.60
CA HIS A 118 2.84 -13.03 17.42
C HIS A 118 3.31 -13.02 15.96
N PRO A 119 4.23 -12.11 15.60
CA PRO A 119 4.73 -12.01 14.23
C PRO A 119 5.52 -13.28 13.87
N VAL A 120 5.33 -13.72 12.63
CA VAL A 120 6.02 -14.89 12.11
C VAL A 120 7.31 -14.41 11.44
N PRO A 121 8.51 -14.87 11.87
CA PRO A 121 9.79 -14.29 11.42
C PRO A 121 10.03 -14.29 9.91
N TRP A 122 9.42 -15.21 9.16
CA TRP A 122 9.57 -15.30 7.71
C TRP A 122 8.57 -14.47 6.90
N MET A 123 7.60 -13.83 7.56
CA MET A 123 6.62 -13.00 6.87
C MET A 123 7.25 -11.83 6.09
N PRO A 124 8.31 -11.13 6.58
CA PRO A 124 9.03 -10.15 5.78
C PRO A 124 9.55 -10.73 4.46
N THR A 125 10.09 -11.96 4.46
CA THR A 125 10.58 -12.62 3.25
C THR A 125 9.46 -12.86 2.23
N VAL A 126 8.25 -13.20 2.68
CA VAL A 126 7.07 -13.35 1.80
C VAL A 126 6.68 -12.02 1.18
N MET A 127 6.67 -10.96 1.98
CA MET A 127 6.34 -9.63 1.48
C MET A 127 7.37 -9.14 0.48
N LEU A 128 8.64 -9.44 0.70
CA LEU A 128 9.71 -9.19 -0.27
C LEU A 128 9.56 -10.05 -1.53
N ALA A 129 8.88 -11.19 -1.47
CA ALA A 129 8.57 -11.97 -2.67
C ALA A 129 7.32 -11.46 -3.41
N TYR A 130 6.68 -10.35 -2.99
CA TYR A 130 5.47 -9.84 -3.62
C TYR A 130 5.79 -8.92 -4.80
N PHE A 131 5.41 -9.30 -6.02
CA PHE A 131 5.76 -8.55 -7.24
C PHE A 131 5.35 -7.06 -7.21
N PRO A 132 4.13 -6.68 -6.79
CA PRO A 132 3.75 -5.26 -6.71
C PRO A 132 4.62 -4.39 -5.81
N LEU A 133 5.33 -4.97 -4.83
CA LEU A 133 6.32 -4.23 -4.05
C LEU A 133 7.50 -3.80 -4.93
N TRP A 134 8.01 -4.68 -5.78
CA TRP A 134 9.13 -4.38 -6.66
C TRP A 134 8.76 -3.32 -7.69
N ALA A 135 7.60 -3.49 -8.34
CA ALA A 135 7.05 -2.47 -9.24
C ALA A 135 6.85 -1.12 -8.53
N SER A 136 6.41 -1.14 -7.26
CA SER A 136 6.28 0.07 -6.44
C SER A 136 7.62 0.72 -6.10
N LEU A 137 8.68 -0.06 -5.92
CA LEU A 137 10.01 0.46 -5.58
C LEU A 137 10.72 1.03 -6.81
N GLU A 138 10.61 0.37 -7.95
CA GLU A 138 11.12 0.82 -9.24
C GLU A 138 10.52 2.19 -9.62
N GLU A 139 9.21 2.29 -9.54
CA GLU A 139 8.47 3.51 -9.86
C GLU A 139 8.52 4.57 -8.76
N GLY A 140 9.16 4.28 -7.61
CA GLY A 140 9.27 5.22 -6.50
C GLY A 140 7.92 5.60 -5.88
N GLN A 141 6.98 4.66 -5.76
CA GLN A 141 5.56 4.92 -5.47
C GLN A 141 5.24 5.22 -4.00
N TRP A 142 4.15 5.97 -3.75
CA TRP A 142 3.65 6.30 -2.40
C TRP A 142 3.12 5.09 -1.61
N GLY A 143 2.76 3.99 -2.27
CA GLY A 143 1.96 2.92 -1.65
C GLY A 143 2.58 2.35 -0.37
N THR A 144 3.91 2.18 -0.32
CA THR A 144 4.64 1.75 0.88
C THR A 144 4.59 2.80 1.99
N MET A 145 4.70 4.08 1.67
CA MET A 145 4.55 5.16 2.66
C MET A 145 3.12 5.24 3.20
N LEU A 146 2.09 5.01 2.37
CA LEU A 146 0.71 4.93 2.86
C LEU A 146 0.51 3.74 3.81
N LEU A 147 1.19 2.61 3.57
CA LEU A 147 1.21 1.49 4.52
C LEU A 147 1.86 1.86 5.84
N MET A 148 2.92 2.67 5.83
CA MET A 148 3.54 3.18 7.05
C MET A 148 2.56 4.00 7.88
N TRP A 149 1.89 4.97 7.25
CA TRP A 149 0.89 5.81 7.92
C TRP A 149 -0.29 5.00 8.43
N THR A 150 -0.74 4.01 7.66
CA THR A 150 -1.78 3.06 8.06
C THR A 150 -1.34 2.27 9.30
N ALA A 151 -0.15 1.67 9.28
CA ALA A 151 0.38 0.89 10.38
C ALA A 151 0.57 1.75 11.64
N LEU A 152 1.09 2.97 11.51
CA LEU A 152 1.27 3.90 12.61
C LEU A 152 -0.06 4.34 13.21
N SER A 153 -1.04 4.68 12.37
CA SER A 153 -2.40 5.02 12.81
C SER A 153 -3.03 3.87 13.59
N LEU A 154 -2.95 2.64 13.06
CA LEU A 154 -3.48 1.44 13.73
C LEU A 154 -2.75 1.11 15.04
N TYR A 155 -1.42 1.26 15.07
CA TYR A 155 -0.62 1.07 16.27
C TYR A 155 -1.02 2.06 17.38
N TRP A 156 -1.14 3.34 17.03
CA TRP A 156 -1.60 4.37 17.98
C TRP A 156 -3.06 4.22 18.38
N LEU A 157 -3.90 3.71 17.49
CA LEU A 157 -5.28 3.37 17.83
C LEU A 157 -5.33 2.24 18.87
N ARG A 158 -4.49 1.20 18.71
CA ARG A 158 -4.38 0.08 19.68
C ARG A 158 -3.79 0.50 21.03
N THR A 159 -2.87 1.46 21.02
CA THR A 159 -2.22 1.98 22.24
C THR A 159 -2.93 3.20 22.82
N GLU A 160 -4.19 3.41 22.43
CA GLU A 160 -5.07 4.47 22.93
C GLU A 160 -4.55 5.91 22.73
N ARG A 161 -3.61 6.10 21.80
CA ARG A 161 -3.15 7.41 21.33
C ARG A 161 -4.09 7.93 20.25
N TRP A 162 -5.34 8.19 20.66
CA TRP A 162 -6.47 8.49 19.79
C TRP A 162 -6.24 9.68 18.86
N LEU A 163 -5.81 10.82 19.41
CA LEU A 163 -5.68 12.06 18.64
C LEU A 163 -4.56 11.96 17.58
N PRO A 164 -3.31 11.56 17.91
CA PRO A 164 -2.27 11.34 16.90
C PRO A 164 -2.63 10.27 15.86
N SER A 165 -3.32 9.20 16.28
CA SER A 165 -3.77 8.15 15.36
C SER A 165 -4.71 8.71 14.27
N GLY A 166 -5.67 9.54 14.67
CA GLY A 166 -6.59 10.19 13.73
C GLY A 166 -5.87 11.14 12.79
N VAL A 167 -4.95 11.97 13.31
CA VAL A 167 -4.16 12.89 12.47
C VAL A 167 -3.33 12.12 11.44
N VAL A 168 -2.66 11.03 11.82
CA VAL A 168 -1.88 10.23 10.87
C VAL A 168 -2.77 9.49 9.88
N ALA A 169 -3.99 9.09 10.27
CA ALA A 169 -4.93 8.45 9.34
C ALA A 169 -5.25 9.35 8.12
N SER A 170 -5.30 10.68 8.29
CA SER A 170 -5.57 11.58 7.17
C SER A 170 -4.47 11.57 6.10
N LEU A 171 -3.24 11.21 6.46
CA LEU A 171 -2.12 11.08 5.52
C LEU A 171 -2.31 9.93 4.53
N ALA A 172 -3.23 9.00 4.78
CA ALA A 172 -3.61 8.00 3.78
C ALA A 172 -4.07 8.67 2.47
N LEU A 173 -4.66 9.86 2.52
CA LEU A 173 -5.22 10.57 1.35
C LEU A 173 -4.18 11.31 0.49
N LEU A 174 -2.88 11.17 0.78
CA LEU A 174 -1.81 11.69 -0.09
C LEU A 174 -1.86 11.15 -1.53
N LYS A 175 -2.45 9.97 -1.70
CA LYS A 175 -2.72 9.36 -3.00
C LYS A 175 -4.17 8.86 -3.03
N PRO A 176 -5.15 9.72 -3.38
CA PRO A 176 -6.57 9.48 -3.11
C PRO A 176 -7.10 8.13 -3.62
N ASN A 177 -6.70 7.70 -4.81
CA ASN A 177 -7.12 6.44 -5.43
C ASN A 177 -6.72 5.19 -4.63
N VAL A 178 -5.66 5.23 -3.83
CA VAL A 178 -5.26 4.10 -2.96
C VAL A 178 -5.56 4.42 -1.49
N GLY A 179 -5.43 5.69 -1.14
CA GLY A 179 -5.65 6.26 0.18
C GLY A 179 -7.05 6.09 0.71
N ILE A 180 -8.07 6.22 -0.15
CA ILE A 180 -9.47 6.02 0.24
C ILE A 180 -9.69 4.57 0.73
N ALA A 181 -9.09 3.58 0.07
CA ALA A 181 -9.20 2.17 0.48
C ALA A 181 -8.60 1.96 1.88
N LEU A 182 -7.40 2.50 2.10
CA LEU A 182 -6.72 2.41 3.39
C LEU A 182 -7.47 3.16 4.49
N LEU A 183 -7.93 4.39 4.23
CA LEU A 183 -8.69 5.18 5.18
C LEU A 183 -10.03 4.51 5.53
N ALA A 184 -10.75 3.96 4.55
CA ALA A 184 -11.98 3.21 4.81
C ALA A 184 -11.72 2.01 5.73
N GLY A 185 -10.62 1.29 5.50
CA GLY A 185 -10.17 0.21 6.37
C GLY A 185 -9.87 0.68 7.80
N ILE A 186 -9.14 1.78 7.96
CA ILE A 186 -8.82 2.37 9.27
C ILE A 186 -10.10 2.83 10.00
N VAL A 187 -11.00 3.52 9.30
CA VAL A 187 -12.30 3.98 9.83
C VAL A 187 -13.14 2.81 10.29
N ALA A 188 -13.25 1.75 9.50
CA ALA A 188 -13.98 0.55 9.89
C ALA A 188 -13.37 -0.13 11.11
N TYR A 189 -12.04 -0.19 11.19
CA TYR A 189 -11.34 -0.67 12.38
C TYR A 189 -11.68 0.20 13.60
N ALA A 190 -11.60 1.53 13.48
CA ALA A 190 -11.92 2.50 14.53
C ALA A 190 -13.37 2.37 15.02
N LEU A 191 -14.33 2.19 14.11
CA LEU A 191 -15.73 1.92 14.44
C LEU A 191 -15.90 0.59 15.19
N CYS A 192 -15.19 -0.47 14.78
CA CYS A 192 -15.29 -1.77 15.44
C CYS A 192 -14.74 -1.75 16.88
N VAL A 193 -13.69 -0.97 17.14
CA VAL A 193 -13.12 -0.78 18.49
C VAL A 193 -13.78 0.36 19.28
N HIS A 194 -14.85 0.95 18.74
CA HIS A 194 -15.58 2.07 19.35
C HIS A 194 -14.67 3.26 19.73
N ALA A 195 -13.79 3.66 18.81
CA ALA A 195 -12.85 4.76 19.02
C ALA A 195 -13.58 6.04 19.50
N PRO A 196 -13.07 6.72 20.55
CA PRO A 196 -13.73 7.87 21.15
C PRO A 196 -13.69 9.10 20.23
N ARG A 197 -14.49 10.12 20.56
CA ARG A 197 -14.53 11.42 19.84
C ARG A 197 -13.14 12.04 19.58
N ARG A 198 -12.17 11.81 20.47
CA ARG A 198 -10.79 12.29 20.31
C ARG A 198 -10.11 11.78 19.04
N TRP A 199 -10.42 10.55 18.61
CA TRP A 199 -9.88 10.00 17.36
C TRP A 199 -10.44 10.74 16.14
N TRP A 200 -11.76 10.93 16.10
CA TRP A 200 -12.45 11.66 15.04
C TRP A 200 -12.01 13.12 14.96
N ASN A 201 -11.80 13.77 16.10
CA ASN A 201 -11.21 15.11 16.15
C ASN A 201 -9.79 15.11 15.55
N GLY A 202 -8.99 14.09 15.84
CA GLY A 202 -7.65 13.93 15.24
C GLY A 202 -7.72 13.81 13.73
N LEU A 203 -8.62 12.98 13.22
CA LEU A 203 -8.85 12.85 11.78
C LEU A 203 -9.30 14.17 11.15
N GLY A 204 -10.26 14.86 11.77
CA GLY A 204 -10.71 16.18 11.33
C GLY A 204 -9.60 17.23 11.31
N ILE A 205 -8.76 17.27 12.35
CA ILE A 205 -7.59 18.16 12.41
C ILE A 205 -6.58 17.80 11.32
N GLY A 206 -6.27 16.52 11.14
CA GLY A 206 -5.36 16.06 10.10
C GLY A 206 -5.84 16.45 8.69
N LEU A 207 -7.13 16.26 8.41
CA LEU A 207 -7.75 16.71 7.16
C LEU A 207 -7.73 18.24 7.02
N LEU A 208 -8.00 18.98 8.09
CA LEU A 208 -7.95 20.44 8.07
C LEU A 208 -6.53 20.96 7.79
N ILE A 209 -5.52 20.39 8.45
CA ILE A 209 -4.11 20.73 8.18
C ILE A 209 -3.77 20.39 6.73
N PHE A 210 -4.19 19.20 6.27
CA PHE A 210 -3.93 18.74 4.92
C PHE A 210 -4.58 19.63 3.86
N TRP A 211 -5.80 20.12 4.07
CA TRP A 211 -6.54 20.91 3.09
C TRP A 211 -6.33 22.40 3.28
N ALA A 212 -6.65 22.95 4.45
CA ALA A 212 -6.55 24.38 4.72
C ALA A 212 -5.10 24.83 4.92
N GLY A 213 -4.28 24.01 5.60
CA GLY A 213 -2.87 24.34 5.82
C GLY A 213 -2.08 24.41 4.52
N THR A 214 -2.33 23.48 3.58
CA THR A 214 -1.67 23.52 2.28
C THR A 214 -2.27 24.54 1.32
N GLN A 215 -3.58 24.82 1.43
CA GLN A 215 -4.19 25.94 0.70
C GLN A 215 -3.55 27.28 1.07
N ALA A 216 -3.12 27.47 2.32
CA ALA A 216 -2.41 28.68 2.72
C ALA A 216 -0.99 28.78 2.12
N LEU A 217 -0.35 27.64 1.83
CA LEU A 217 1.00 27.59 1.25
C LEU A 217 1.00 27.67 -0.28
N ALA A 218 -0.03 27.13 -0.93
CA ALA A 218 -0.20 27.15 -2.38
C ALA A 218 -1.67 27.47 -2.73
N PRO A 219 -2.08 28.75 -2.67
CA PRO A 219 -3.47 29.13 -2.92
C PRO A 219 -3.97 28.67 -4.29
N GLY A 220 -5.05 27.89 -4.30
CA GLY A 220 -5.69 27.42 -5.54
C GLY A 220 -5.23 26.03 -6.00
N TRP A 221 -4.26 25.42 -5.32
CA TRP A 221 -3.76 24.09 -5.66
C TRP A 221 -4.85 23.01 -5.83
N PRO A 222 -5.98 22.99 -5.07
CA PRO A 222 -7.00 21.96 -5.26
C PRO A 222 -7.64 21.99 -6.64
N ILE A 223 -7.90 23.20 -7.15
CA ILE A 223 -8.52 23.38 -8.46
C ILE A 223 -7.50 23.02 -9.55
N ALA A 224 -6.28 23.54 -9.43
CA ALA A 224 -5.21 23.24 -10.37
C ALA A 224 -4.88 21.74 -10.43
N TRP A 225 -4.84 21.06 -9.27
CA TRP A 225 -4.68 19.61 -9.19
C TRP A 225 -5.82 18.85 -9.87
N LEU A 226 -7.09 19.27 -9.67
CA LEU A 226 -8.23 18.66 -10.35
C LEU A 226 -8.19 18.87 -11.87
N GLU A 227 -7.70 20.01 -12.33
CA GLU A 227 -7.48 20.30 -13.76
C GLU A 227 -6.39 19.40 -14.33
N GLN A 228 -5.25 19.27 -13.63
CA GLN A 228 -4.17 18.35 -14.03
C GLN A 228 -4.65 16.89 -14.03
N LEU A 229 -5.47 16.46 -13.06
CA LEU A 229 -6.07 15.12 -13.08
C LEU A 229 -6.98 14.89 -14.29
N ARG A 230 -7.74 15.90 -14.73
CA ARG A 230 -8.58 15.80 -15.93
C ARG A 230 -7.74 15.75 -17.20
N ALA A 231 -6.65 16.52 -17.28
CA ALA A 231 -5.71 16.47 -18.39
C ALA A 231 -5.03 15.10 -18.47
N TYR A 232 -4.54 14.60 -17.32
CA TYR A 232 -3.96 13.26 -17.19
C TYR A 232 -4.93 12.15 -17.64
N ASP A 233 -6.21 12.23 -17.25
CA ASP A 233 -7.22 11.24 -17.67
C ASP A 233 -7.57 11.34 -19.17
N ALA A 234 -7.45 12.53 -19.78
CA ALA A 234 -7.74 12.75 -21.19
C ALA A 234 -6.61 12.26 -22.12
N GLU A 235 -5.35 12.38 -21.70
CA GLU A 235 -4.19 11.86 -22.44
C GLU A 235 -4.07 10.34 -22.31
N ASP A 236 -4.36 9.81 -21.13
CA ASP A 236 -4.29 8.38 -20.85
C ASP A 236 -5.61 7.68 -21.25
N GLN A 237 -5.85 7.64 -22.58
CA GLN A 237 -7.04 7.07 -23.25
C GLN A 237 -7.25 5.56 -23.04
N ASN A 238 -6.35 4.88 -22.32
CA ASN A 238 -6.54 3.49 -21.92
C ASN A 238 -7.39 3.40 -20.65
N ARG A 239 -8.66 3.80 -20.76
CA ARG A 239 -9.67 3.43 -19.78
C ARG A 239 -9.71 1.92 -19.67
N ILE A 240 -9.26 1.39 -18.53
CA ILE A 240 -9.58 0.01 -18.16
C ILE A 240 -11.04 0.03 -17.72
N ASP A 241 -11.92 -0.18 -18.70
CA ASP A 241 -13.35 -0.36 -18.47
C ASP A 241 -13.60 -1.64 -17.65
N ALA A 242 -14.59 -1.50 -16.76
CA ALA A 242 -15.42 -2.52 -16.14
C ALA A 242 -14.75 -3.83 -15.67
N VAL A 243 -14.67 -3.96 -14.34
CA VAL A 243 -14.76 -5.21 -13.56
C VAL A 243 -14.96 -6.46 -14.44
N SER A 244 -13.88 -7.19 -14.73
CA SER A 244 -13.99 -8.50 -15.38
C SER A 244 -14.87 -9.40 -14.49
N MET A 245 -15.57 -10.38 -15.08
CA MET A 245 -16.38 -11.33 -14.29
C MET A 245 -15.57 -11.94 -13.12
N THR A 246 -14.27 -12.19 -13.34
CA THR A 246 -13.34 -12.65 -12.31
C THR A 246 -13.12 -11.63 -11.20
N GLY A 247 -13.00 -10.33 -11.54
CA GLY A 247 -12.98 -9.23 -10.58
C GLY A 247 -14.28 -9.17 -9.75
N ALA A 248 -15.45 -9.29 -10.39
CA ALA A 248 -16.73 -9.28 -9.68
C ALA A 248 -16.85 -10.43 -8.68
N LEU A 249 -16.45 -11.65 -9.08
CA LEU A 249 -16.45 -12.83 -8.21
C LEU A 249 -15.47 -12.67 -7.03
N ALA A 250 -14.26 -12.19 -7.29
CA ALA A 250 -13.28 -11.92 -6.23
C ALA A 250 -13.80 -10.84 -5.27
N GLY A 251 -14.40 -9.76 -5.79
CA GLY A 251 -15.02 -8.72 -4.99
C GLY A 251 -16.13 -9.25 -4.09
N MET A 252 -17.03 -10.07 -4.63
CA MET A 252 -18.12 -10.70 -3.88
C MET A 252 -17.59 -11.62 -2.77
N MET A 253 -16.60 -12.46 -3.05
CA MET A 253 -15.98 -13.31 -2.03
C MET A 253 -15.37 -12.50 -0.88
N VAL A 254 -14.64 -11.43 -1.19
CA VAL A 254 -14.04 -10.56 -0.17
C VAL A 254 -15.13 -9.81 0.60
N MET A 255 -16.20 -9.35 -0.03
CA MET A 255 -17.33 -8.72 0.68
C MET A 255 -17.98 -9.70 1.67
N ILE A 256 -18.23 -10.95 1.27
CA ILE A 256 -18.77 -11.99 2.16
C ILE A 256 -17.81 -12.24 3.33
N CYS A 257 -16.52 -12.41 3.05
CA CYS A 257 -15.48 -12.58 4.07
C CYS A 257 -15.43 -11.40 5.05
N THR A 258 -15.50 -10.18 4.53
CA THR A 258 -15.51 -8.92 5.31
C THR A 258 -16.74 -8.86 6.21
N PHE A 259 -17.91 -9.20 5.68
CA PHE A 259 -19.16 -9.21 6.44
C PHE A 259 -19.12 -10.26 7.57
N ILE A 260 -18.64 -11.46 7.29
CA ILE A 260 -18.46 -12.51 8.32
C ILE A 260 -17.47 -12.03 9.39
N ALA A 261 -16.33 -11.46 9.00
CA ALA A 261 -15.35 -10.91 9.92
C ALA A 261 -15.94 -9.80 10.80
N TRP A 262 -16.78 -8.94 10.23
CA TRP A 262 -17.48 -7.87 10.95
C TRP A 262 -18.47 -8.42 11.98
N ARG A 263 -19.29 -9.40 11.57
CA ARG A 263 -20.20 -10.11 12.47
C ARG A 263 -19.47 -10.76 13.65
N ARG A 264 -18.27 -11.28 13.41
CA ARG A 264 -17.41 -11.90 14.42
C ARG A 264 -16.52 -10.91 15.18
N ARG A 265 -16.62 -9.61 14.91
CA ARG A 265 -15.78 -8.56 15.51
C ARG A 265 -14.27 -8.79 15.31
N ASN A 266 -13.86 -9.53 14.27
CA ASN A 266 -12.46 -9.72 13.93
C ASN A 266 -11.93 -8.50 13.15
N VAL A 267 -11.53 -7.48 13.90
CA VAL A 267 -11.14 -6.17 13.36
C VAL A 267 -10.01 -6.22 12.33
N ARG A 268 -9.09 -7.19 12.44
CA ARG A 268 -7.97 -7.38 11.51
C ARG A 268 -8.47 -7.87 10.14
N LEU A 269 -9.39 -8.83 10.14
CA LEU A 269 -9.96 -9.38 8.90
C LEU A 269 -10.96 -8.41 8.25
N VAL A 270 -11.67 -7.60 9.04
CA VAL A 270 -12.50 -6.50 8.50
C VAL A 270 -11.64 -5.49 7.76
N LEU A 271 -10.53 -5.04 8.36
CA LEU A 271 -9.57 -4.14 7.74
C LEU A 271 -9.03 -4.72 6.42
N ALA A 272 -8.53 -5.96 6.46
CA ALA A 272 -8.00 -6.66 5.30
C ALA A 272 -9.04 -6.78 4.16
N GLY A 273 -10.27 -7.14 4.53
CA GLY A 273 -11.38 -7.28 3.62
C GLY A 273 -11.78 -5.96 2.96
N ILE A 274 -11.99 -4.90 3.72
CA ILE A 274 -12.39 -3.58 3.20
C ILE A 274 -11.32 -3.02 2.25
N VAL A 275 -10.05 -3.07 2.63
CA VAL A 275 -8.97 -2.58 1.76
C VAL A 275 -8.96 -3.34 0.44
N THR A 276 -9.15 -4.66 0.48
CA THR A 276 -9.19 -5.50 -0.72
C THR A 276 -10.42 -5.22 -1.59
N VAL A 277 -11.62 -5.07 -1.00
CA VAL A 277 -12.85 -4.72 -1.74
C VAL A 277 -12.70 -3.37 -2.42
N VAL A 278 -12.27 -2.35 -1.67
CA VAL A 278 -12.21 -0.99 -2.21
C VAL A 278 -11.16 -0.90 -3.32
N LEU A 279 -10.00 -1.55 -3.20
CA LEU A 279 -9.01 -1.57 -4.29
C LEU A 279 -9.50 -2.29 -5.54
N LEU A 280 -10.32 -3.33 -5.38
CA LEU A 280 -10.93 -4.05 -6.49
C LEU A 280 -11.98 -3.20 -7.21
N LEU A 281 -12.70 -2.34 -6.47
CA LEU A 281 -13.70 -1.43 -7.02
C LEU A 281 -13.08 -0.18 -7.64
N LEU A 282 -11.93 0.26 -7.13
CA LEU A 282 -11.26 1.45 -7.63
C LEU A 282 -10.52 1.11 -8.94
N PRO A 283 -10.60 1.99 -9.96
CA PRO A 283 -9.89 1.81 -11.21
C PRO A 283 -8.38 2.04 -10.99
N THR A 284 -7.71 1.04 -10.42
CA THR A 284 -6.26 1.07 -10.21
C THR A 284 -5.57 0.62 -11.50
N ARG A 285 -5.06 1.60 -12.25
CA ARG A 285 -4.46 1.36 -13.58
C ARG A 285 -3.13 0.61 -13.54
N SER A 286 -2.41 0.63 -12.41
CA SER A 286 -1.03 0.15 -12.36
C SER A 286 -0.81 -0.87 -11.26
N PHE A 287 -0.01 -1.90 -11.56
CA PHE A 287 0.27 -2.99 -10.63
C PHE A 287 0.95 -2.50 -9.35
N TYR A 288 1.80 -1.48 -9.43
CA TYR A 288 2.47 -0.90 -8.26
C TYR A 288 1.50 -0.35 -7.20
N ASN A 289 0.29 0.07 -7.57
CA ASN A 289 -0.72 0.55 -6.60
C ASN A 289 -1.23 -0.60 -5.71
N HIS A 290 -1.02 -1.85 -6.13
CA HIS A 290 -1.43 -3.03 -5.39
C HIS A 290 -0.45 -3.37 -4.25
N VAL A 291 0.66 -2.64 -4.09
CA VAL A 291 1.58 -2.81 -2.94
C VAL A 291 0.84 -2.70 -1.61
N VAL A 292 -0.25 -1.95 -1.53
CA VAL A 292 -1.04 -1.83 -0.29
C VAL A 292 -1.78 -3.12 0.09
N LEU A 293 -1.89 -4.10 -0.83
CA LEU A 293 -2.34 -5.46 -0.53
C LEU A 293 -1.32 -6.23 0.34
N LEU A 294 -0.13 -5.69 0.59
CA LEU A 294 0.74 -6.19 1.65
C LEU A 294 0.05 -6.13 3.02
N LEU A 295 -0.90 -5.21 3.25
CA LEU A 295 -1.68 -5.15 4.50
C LEU A 295 -2.51 -6.43 4.76
N PRO A 296 -3.40 -6.88 3.85
CA PRO A 296 -4.09 -8.15 4.02
C PRO A 296 -3.13 -9.35 3.99
N ILE A 297 -2.09 -9.36 3.15
CA ILE A 297 -1.06 -10.43 3.15
C ILE A 297 -0.37 -10.53 4.51
N ALA A 298 -0.08 -9.39 5.16
CA ALA A 298 0.48 -9.31 6.50
C ALA A 298 -0.40 -9.94 7.57
N LEU A 299 -1.66 -10.26 7.28
CA LEU A 299 -2.60 -10.87 8.23
C LEU A 299 -2.91 -12.34 7.90
N LEU A 300 -2.52 -12.83 6.72
CA LEU A 300 -2.74 -14.21 6.31
C LEU A 300 -1.79 -15.20 7.02
N PRO A 301 -2.21 -16.45 7.26
CA PRO A 301 -1.29 -17.49 7.67
C PRO A 301 -0.12 -17.58 6.68
N PRO A 302 1.14 -17.52 7.12
CA PRO A 302 2.26 -18.22 6.49
C PRO A 302 2.02 -19.00 5.18
N ARG A 303 1.52 -20.22 5.33
CA ARG A 303 1.26 -21.21 4.26
C ARG A 303 0.34 -20.71 3.15
N VAL A 304 -0.42 -19.66 3.40
CA VAL A 304 -1.32 -19.00 2.45
C VAL A 304 -0.66 -17.76 1.84
N ALA A 305 0.00 -16.95 2.67
CA ALA A 305 0.66 -15.72 2.24
C ALA A 305 1.76 -15.97 1.18
N ALA A 306 2.57 -17.03 1.36
CA ALA A 306 3.66 -17.36 0.43
C ALA A 306 3.15 -17.69 -1.00
N PRO A 307 2.16 -18.59 -1.19
CA PRO A 307 1.54 -18.79 -2.50
C PRO A 307 0.95 -17.52 -3.11
N VAL A 308 0.28 -16.67 -2.33
CA VAL A 308 -0.27 -15.39 -2.83
C VAL A 308 0.85 -14.49 -3.37
N ALA A 309 1.97 -14.40 -2.64
CA ALA A 309 3.11 -13.62 -3.08
C ALA A 309 3.75 -14.20 -4.36
N LEU A 310 3.94 -15.51 -4.43
CA LEU A 310 4.51 -16.17 -5.61
C LEU A 310 3.62 -16.04 -6.85
N LEU A 311 2.30 -16.25 -6.70
CA LEU A 311 1.33 -16.14 -7.80
C LEU A 311 1.23 -14.71 -8.35
N SER A 312 1.57 -13.69 -7.56
CA SER A 312 1.60 -12.30 -8.04
C SER A 312 2.60 -12.07 -9.18
N TRP A 313 3.65 -12.89 -9.30
CA TRP A 313 4.59 -12.87 -10.42
C TRP A 313 3.99 -13.43 -11.71
N GLY A 314 2.93 -14.23 -11.62
CA GLY A 314 2.16 -14.70 -12.76
C GLY A 314 1.62 -13.55 -13.62
N VAL A 315 1.46 -12.35 -13.05
CA VAL A 315 1.15 -11.11 -13.80
C VAL A 315 2.12 -10.86 -14.94
N LEU A 316 3.40 -11.19 -14.80
CA LEU A 316 4.40 -10.98 -15.86
C LEU A 316 4.28 -12.00 -16.99
N ALA A 317 3.80 -13.21 -16.70
CA ALA A 317 3.62 -14.26 -17.69
C ALA A 317 2.29 -14.11 -18.45
N LEU A 318 1.27 -13.56 -17.79
CA LEU A 318 -0.10 -13.50 -18.30
C LEU A 318 -0.32 -12.63 -19.56
N PRO A 319 0.43 -11.55 -19.84
CA PRO A 319 0.35 -10.84 -21.12
C PRO A 319 0.65 -11.71 -22.34
N THR A 320 1.39 -12.82 -22.18
CA THR A 320 1.60 -13.80 -23.25
C THR A 320 0.42 -14.75 -23.43
N LEU A 321 -0.48 -14.83 -22.44
CA LEU A 321 -1.64 -15.72 -22.40
C LEU A 321 -2.97 -14.98 -22.62
N SER A 322 -3.03 -13.68 -22.32
CA SER A 322 -4.20 -12.83 -22.44
C SER A 322 -3.80 -11.37 -22.64
N THR A 323 -4.47 -10.69 -23.57
CA THR A 323 -4.38 -9.23 -23.73
C THR A 323 -5.23 -8.48 -22.69
N ASP A 324 -6.07 -9.19 -21.93
CA ASP A 324 -6.91 -8.60 -20.89
C ASP A 324 -6.13 -8.43 -19.57
N ILE A 325 -5.74 -7.18 -19.32
CA ILE A 325 -5.02 -6.76 -18.11
C ILE A 325 -5.88 -6.89 -16.84
N VAL A 326 -7.20 -6.78 -16.96
CA VAL A 326 -8.15 -6.91 -15.84
C VAL A 326 -8.25 -8.37 -15.41
N PHE A 327 -8.39 -9.27 -16.37
CA PHE A 327 -8.34 -10.72 -16.12
C PHE A 327 -7.03 -11.11 -15.43
N THR A 328 -5.91 -10.61 -15.94
CA THR A 328 -4.58 -10.85 -15.40
C THR A 328 -4.47 -10.44 -13.92
N ARG A 329 -4.96 -9.24 -13.57
CA ARG A 329 -4.97 -8.74 -12.19
C ARG A 329 -5.87 -9.55 -11.28
N ALA A 330 -7.10 -9.80 -11.72
CA ALA A 330 -8.08 -10.55 -10.96
C ALA A 330 -7.56 -11.95 -10.62
N PHE A 331 -6.93 -12.63 -11.59
CA PHE A 331 -6.43 -13.99 -11.41
C PHE A 331 -5.15 -14.05 -10.55
N ALA A 332 -4.18 -13.15 -10.77
CA ALA A 332 -2.88 -13.24 -10.11
C ALA A 332 -2.82 -12.58 -8.72
N LEU A 333 -3.66 -11.57 -8.46
CA LEU A 333 -3.61 -10.80 -7.21
C LEU A 333 -4.84 -11.05 -6.34
N TYR A 334 -6.04 -10.82 -6.90
CA TYR A 334 -7.26 -10.78 -6.09
C TYR A 334 -7.78 -12.18 -5.75
N LEU A 335 -7.82 -13.12 -6.70
CA LEU A 335 -8.31 -14.47 -6.45
C LEU A 335 -7.50 -15.23 -5.37
N PRO A 336 -6.15 -15.28 -5.42
CA PRO A 336 -5.36 -15.93 -4.38
C PRO A 336 -5.55 -15.27 -3.01
N LEU A 337 -5.62 -13.94 -2.99
CA LEU A 337 -5.86 -13.17 -1.77
C LEU A 337 -7.23 -13.47 -1.16
N SER A 338 -8.29 -13.52 -1.98
CA SER A 338 -9.65 -13.86 -1.56
C SER A 338 -9.75 -15.27 -0.98
N ILE A 339 -9.15 -16.26 -1.65
CA ILE A 339 -9.05 -17.63 -1.16
C ILE A 339 -8.34 -17.66 0.19
N GLY A 340 -7.25 -16.90 0.31
CA GLY A 340 -6.49 -16.83 1.54
C GLY A 340 -7.25 -16.21 2.70
N LEU A 341 -7.99 -15.12 2.46
CA LEU A 341 -8.85 -14.50 3.48
C LEU A 341 -9.95 -15.46 3.93
N ALA A 342 -10.61 -16.14 2.99
CA ALA A 342 -11.64 -17.14 3.29
C ALA A 342 -11.09 -18.29 4.15
N ALA A 343 -9.93 -18.85 3.77
CA ALA A 343 -9.26 -19.91 4.53
C ALA A 343 -8.88 -19.46 5.96
N THR A 344 -8.50 -18.19 6.12
CA THR A 344 -8.17 -17.63 7.43
C THR A 344 -9.40 -17.51 8.32
N ILE A 345 -10.52 -17.02 7.77
CA ILE A 345 -11.81 -16.93 8.49
C ILE A 345 -12.29 -18.33 8.91
N TRP A 346 -12.14 -19.32 8.03
CA TRP A 346 -12.48 -20.71 8.34
C TRP A 346 -11.64 -21.25 9.51
N GLN A 347 -10.32 -21.07 9.47
CA GLN A 347 -9.44 -21.54 10.55
C GLN A 347 -9.74 -20.88 11.90
N THR A 348 -10.06 -19.58 11.90
CA THR A 348 -10.48 -18.90 13.15
C THR A 348 -11.77 -19.50 13.72
N HIS A 349 -12.68 -19.97 12.86
CA HIS A 349 -13.91 -20.64 13.29
C HIS A 349 -13.63 -21.98 13.98
N GLU A 350 -12.78 -22.82 13.40
CA GLU A 350 -12.44 -24.12 13.97
C GLU A 350 -11.74 -23.99 15.34
N GLN A 351 -10.92 -22.94 15.50
CA GLN A 351 -10.26 -22.64 16.77
C GLN A 351 -11.25 -22.15 17.84
N GLU A 352 -12.25 -21.36 17.47
CA GLU A 352 -13.31 -20.92 18.38
C GLU A 352 -14.28 -22.07 18.75
N ALA A 353 -14.44 -23.06 17.86
CA ALA A 353 -15.38 -24.16 18.03
C ALA A 353 -14.86 -25.39 18.81
N GLY A 354 -13.56 -25.48 19.14
CA GLY A 354 -13.00 -26.65 19.86
C GLY A 354 -13.08 -26.53 21.39
N PRO A 355 -13.04 -27.63 22.17
CA PRO A 355 -13.44 -29.02 21.95
C PRO A 355 -14.72 -29.32 22.76
N LEU A 356 -15.84 -28.65 22.49
CA LEU A 356 -17.10 -28.90 23.23
C LEU A 356 -17.75 -30.27 22.90
N CYS A 357 -17.19 -31.04 21.98
CA CYS A 357 -17.68 -32.38 21.58
C CYS A 357 -16.70 -33.52 21.88
N ALA A 358 -15.67 -33.30 22.72
CA ALA A 358 -14.72 -34.34 23.12
C ALA A 358 -14.93 -34.85 24.57
N SER A 359 -16.14 -34.71 25.11
CA SER A 359 -16.55 -35.23 26.42
C SER A 359 -17.47 -36.43 26.29
#